data_AF-A0A354H1X8-F1
#
_entry.id   AF-A0A354H1X8-F1
#
_cell.length_a   1.000
_cell.length_b   1.000
_cell.length_c   1.000
_cell.angle_alpha   90.00
_cell.angle_beta   90.00
_cell.angle_gamma   90.00
#
_symmetry.space_group_name_H-M   'P 1'
#
loop_
_entity.id
_entity.type
_entity.pdbx_description
1 polymer ?
#
loop_
_entity_poly.entity_id
_entity_poly.type
_entity_poly.pdbx_seq_one_letter_code
_entity_poly.pdbx_strand_id
1 'polypeptide(L)' 'SGEYSMIKAAAHLGWIDEEKAMVESLTAIKRAGADIIITYFALQMARLLNK' A
#
# COMPACT_ATOMS: atom_id res chain seq x y z
N SER A 1 3.85 10.02 5.15
CA SER A 1 2.81 9.86 6.20
C SER A 1 1.42 10.02 5.61
N GLY A 2 1.15 11.09 4.85
CA GLY A 2 -0.18 11.38 4.26
C GLY A 2 -0.78 10.24 3.42
N GLU A 3 -0.04 9.69 2.44
CA GLU A 3 -0.55 8.62 1.57
C GLU A 3 -0.96 7.36 2.35
N TYR A 4 -0.11 6.93 3.30
CA TYR A 4 -0.42 5.83 4.21
C TYR A 4 -1.67 6.12 5.06
N SER A 5 -1.70 7.30 5.70
CA SER A 5 -2.84 7.70 6.55
C SER A 5 -4.14 7.83 5.75
N MET A 6 -4.07 8.25 4.49
CA MET A 6 -5.22 8.36 3.60
C MET A 6 -5.83 6.99 3.30
N ILE A 7 -5.00 6.01 2.91
CA ILE A 7 -5.46 4.64 2.65
C ILE A 7 -6.04 4.04 3.94
N LYS A 8 -5.35 4.19 5.08
CA LYS A 8 -5.84 3.72 6.38
C LYS A 8 -7.18 4.35 6.78
N ALA A 9 -7.34 5.66 6.60
CA ALA A 9 -8.57 6.36 6.95
C ALA A 9 -9.74 5.95 6.03
N ALA A 10 -9.51 5.89 4.71
CA ALA A 10 -10.53 5.47 3.75
C ALA A 10 -10.99 4.02 4.00
N ALA A 11 -10.05 3.12 4.32
CA ALA A 11 -10.37 1.75 4.71
C ALA A 11 -11.13 1.68 6.04
N HIS A 12 -10.74 2.48 7.04
CA HIS A 12 -11.45 2.56 8.32
C HIS A 12 -12.90 3.03 8.17
N LEU A 13 -13.16 3.93 7.21
CA LEU A 13 -14.50 4.39 6.83
C LEU A 13 -15.26 3.40 5.93
N GLY A 14 -14.64 2.27 5.57
CA GLY A 14 -15.24 1.25 4.70
C GLY A 14 -15.38 1.67 3.24
N TRP A 15 -14.70 2.74 2.81
CA TRP A 15 -14.79 3.24 1.43
C TRP A 15 -14.00 2.38 0.44
N ILE A 16 -12.92 1.76 0.91
CA ILE A 16 -12.03 0.91 0.12
C ILE A 16 -11.56 -0.29 0.94
N ASP A 17 -11.15 -1.35 0.23
CA ASP A 17 -10.40 -2.45 0.83
C ASP A 17 -8.94 -2.02 1.05
N GLU A 18 -8.47 -2.05 2.30
CA GLU A 18 -7.12 -1.58 2.66
C GLU A 18 -6.03 -2.35 1.94
N GLU A 19 -6.12 -3.68 1.93
CA GLU A 19 -5.08 -4.54 1.42
C GLU A 19 -4.96 -4.37 -0.10
N LYS A 20 -6.09 -4.39 -0.81
CA LYS A 20 -6.12 -4.18 -2.26
C LYS A 20 -5.62 -2.80 -2.64
N ALA A 21 -6.06 -1.74 -1.97
CA ALA A 21 -5.64 -0.38 -2.27
C ALA A 21 -4.15 -0.15 -2.00
N MET A 22 -3.63 -0.73 -0.91
CA MET A 22 -2.19 -0.73 -0.61
C MET A 22 -1.40 -1.43 -1.72
N VAL A 23 -1.78 -2.66 -2.10
CA VAL A 23 -1.08 -3.44 -3.13
C VAL A 23 -1.13 -2.72 -4.48
N GLU A 24 -2.29 -2.17 -4.85
CA GLU A 24 -2.45 -1.42 -6.10
C GLU A 24 -1.53 -0.19 -6.14
N SER A 25 -1.49 0.59 -5.05
CA SER A 25 -0.64 1.78 -4.94
C SER A 25 0.85 1.43 -5.08
N LEU A 26 1.33 0.42 -4.33
CA LEU A 26 2.73 -0.02 -4.41
C LEU A 26 3.08 -0.60 -5.79
N THR A 27 2.16 -1.34 -6.39
CA THR A 27 2.31 -1.89 -7.75
C THR A 27 2.38 -0.77 -8.79
N ALA A 28 1.56 0.27 -8.64
CA ALA A 28 1.58 1.44 -9.53
C ALA A 28 2.92 2.19 -9.45
N ILE A 29 3.47 2.37 -8.25
CA ILE A 29 4.80 2.99 -8.06
C ILE A 29 5.89 2.13 -8.72
N LYS A 30 5.87 0.81 -8.52
CA LYS A 30 6.84 -0.09 -9.19
C LYS A 30 6.70 -0.03 -10.70
N ARG A 31 5.47 -0.04 -11.22
CA ARG A 31 5.17 0.06 -12.67
C ARG A 31 5.66 1.39 -13.26
N ALA A 32 5.64 2.48 -12.49
CA ALA A 32 6.19 3.76 -12.91
C ALA A 32 7.74 3.76 -13.05
N GLY A 33 8.41 2.66 -12.71
CA GLY A 33 9.85 2.46 -12.90
C GLY A 33 10.66 2.58 -11.62
N ALA A 34 10.04 2.70 -10.44
CA ALA A 34 10.78 2.77 -9.18
C ALA A 34 11.50 1.45 -8.88
N ASP A 35 12.79 1.51 -8.56
CA ASP A 35 13.56 0.34 -8.11
C ASP A 35 13.46 0.12 -6.60
N ILE A 36 13.25 1.19 -5.83
CA ILE A 36 13.15 1.16 -4.37
C ILE A 36 11.90 1.92 -3.93
N ILE A 37 11.12 1.33 -3.02
CA ILE A 37 9.93 1.96 -2.42
C ILE A 37 10.09 1.95 -0.90
N ILE A 38 10.17 3.13 -0.29
CA ILE A 38 10.24 3.29 1.17
C ILE A 38 8.84 3.64 1.67
N THR A 39 8.23 2.74 2.44
CA THR A 39 6.83 2.88 2.86
C THR A 39 6.57 2.27 4.24
N TYR A 40 5.62 2.84 4.97
CA TYR A 40 5.12 2.26 6.23
C TYR A 40 4.38 0.93 6.02
N PHE A 41 3.93 0.67 4.79
CA PHE A 41 3.32 -0.60 4.41
C PHE A 41 4.34 -1.74 4.20
N ALA A 42 5.65 -1.50 4.38
CA ALA A 42 6.69 -2.47 4.04
C ALA A 42 6.48 -3.83 4.73
N LEU A 43 6.17 -3.84 6.04
CA LEU A 43 5.94 -5.08 6.77
C LEU A 43 4.67 -5.82 6.31
N GLN A 44 3.60 -5.07 6.00
CA GLN A 44 2.35 -5.66 5.50
C GLN A 44 2.57 -6.28 4.12
N MET A 45 3.24 -5.56 3.21
CA MET A 45 3.56 -6.06 1.87
C MET A 45 4.50 -7.27 1.91
N ALA A 46 5.52 -7.24 2.77
CA ALA A 46 6.44 -8.37 2.92
C ALA A 46 5.74 -9.66 3.38
N ARG A 47 4.68 -9.56 4.19
CA ARG A 47 3.89 -10.74 4.59
C ARG A 47 3.05 -11.29 3.44
N LEU A 48 2.53 -10.42 2.57
CA LEU A 48 1.73 -10.85 1.41
C LEU A 48 2.58 -11.54 0.35
N LEU A 49 3.82 -11.08 0.14
CA LEU A 49 4.76 -11.69 -0.81
C LEU A 49 5.32 -13.04 -0.38
N ASN A 50 5.30 -13.32 0.93
CA ASN A 50 5.78 -14.58 1.51
C ASN A 50 4.66 -15.62 1.76
N LYS A 51 3.46 -15.38 1.25
CA LYS A 51 2.39 -16.38 1.18
C LYS A 51 2.50 -17.15 -0.13
#